data_AF-A0AAE6KWH5-F1
#
_entry.id   AF-A0AAE6KWH5-F1
#
_cell.length_a   1.000
_cell.length_b   1.000
_cell.length_c   1.000
_cell.angle_alpha   90.00
_cell.angle_beta   90.00
_cell.angle_gamma   90.00
#
_symmetry.space_group_name_H-M   'P 1'
#
loop_
_entity.id
_entity.type
_entity.pdbx_description
1 polymer ?
#
loop_
_entity_poly.entity_id
_entity_poly.type
_entity_poly.pdbx_seq_one_letter_code
_entity_poly.pdbx_strand_id
1 'polypeptide(L)'
;MLRDAGFRIERMRMAQQPAEYIVKTLAPPTKTWRFRGRPVSGVIDRVRRAGAGLYVVGLDYHVGFLWNDSARVWMCHSSYLGEANVVCEDALTSPAMVSRYHVVGKLLEDGMMDAWLEERVLPVFIPGKKPTD
;
A
#
# COMPACT_ATOMS: atom_id res chain seq x y z
N MET A 1 12.96 -1.09 -1.34
CA MET A 1 12.37 -0.06 -0.46
C MET A 1 12.14 -0.59 0.95
N LEU A 2 11.04 -1.28 1.29
CA LEU A 2 10.80 -1.71 2.70
C LEU A 2 11.90 -2.60 3.29
N ARG A 3 12.44 -3.55 2.52
CA ARG A 3 13.60 -4.35 2.93
C ARG A 3 14.82 -3.49 3.27
N ASP A 4 15.05 -2.46 2.46
CA ASP A 4 16.22 -1.60 2.61
C ASP A 4 16.03 -0.61 3.78
N ALA A 5 14.79 -0.44 4.27
CA ALA A 5 14.46 0.22 5.54
C ALA A 5 14.52 -0.73 6.76
N GLY A 6 15.02 -1.96 6.59
CA GLY A 6 15.22 -2.93 7.68
C GLY A 6 14.07 -3.90 7.92
N PHE A 7 12.95 -3.82 7.18
CA PHE A 7 11.88 -4.80 7.32
C PHE A 7 12.27 -6.15 6.70
N ARG A 8 12.08 -7.25 7.46
CA ARG A 8 12.32 -8.60 6.94
C ARG A 8 11.10 -9.07 6.15
N ILE A 9 11.19 -8.98 4.82
CA ILE A 9 10.12 -9.37 3.90
C ILE A 9 10.58 -10.44 2.92
N GLU A 10 9.70 -11.39 2.62
CA GLU A 10 9.88 -12.38 1.54
C GLU A 10 9.66 -11.73 0.17
N ARG A 11 10.66 -10.97 -0.28
CA ARG A 11 10.57 -10.07 -1.45
C ARG A 11 10.09 -10.78 -2.72
N MET A 12 10.68 -11.95 -3.05
CA MET A 12 10.36 -12.64 -4.30
C MET A 12 8.92 -13.13 -4.33
N ARG A 13 8.46 -13.73 -3.22
CA ARG A 13 7.09 -14.22 -3.12
C ARG A 13 6.09 -13.08 -3.14
N MET A 14 6.34 -12.02 -2.38
CA MET A 14 5.43 -10.87 -2.31
C MET A 14 5.31 -10.14 -3.66
N ALA A 15 6.42 -9.95 -4.38
CA ALA A 15 6.43 -9.26 -5.67
C ALA A 15 5.63 -9.99 -6.77
N GLN A 16 5.39 -11.29 -6.62
CA GLN A 16 4.62 -12.10 -7.56
C GLN A 16 3.12 -12.13 -7.25
N GLN A 17 2.68 -11.51 -6.14
CA GLN A 17 1.29 -11.55 -5.73
C GLN A 17 0.45 -10.46 -6.42
N PRO A 18 -0.87 -10.69 -6.59
CA PRO A 18 -1.81 -9.63 -6.85
C PRO A 18 -1.67 -8.47 -5.86
N ALA A 19 -1.81 -7.23 -6.34
CA ALA A 19 -1.58 -6.04 -5.52
C ALA A 19 -2.42 -6.01 -4.23
N GLU A 20 -3.65 -6.53 -4.25
CA GLU A 20 -4.46 -6.68 -3.04
C GLU A 20 -3.78 -7.54 -1.95
N TYR A 21 -3.11 -8.62 -2.32
CA TYR A 21 -2.46 -9.51 -1.37
C TYR A 21 -1.18 -8.90 -0.80
N ILE A 22 -0.49 -8.08 -1.60
CA ILE A 22 0.59 -7.23 -1.09
C ILE A 22 0.04 -6.29 -0.01
N VAL A 23 -1.07 -5.60 -0.27
CA VAL A 23 -1.71 -4.73 0.73
C VAL A 23 -2.10 -5.49 1.99
N LYS A 24 -2.74 -6.67 1.85
CA LYS A 24 -3.12 -7.53 2.99
C LYS A 24 -1.93 -8.07 3.79
N THR A 25 -0.76 -8.16 3.17
CA THR A 25 0.47 -8.57 3.87
C THR A 25 1.00 -7.45 4.74
N LEU A 26 0.91 -6.21 4.26
CA LEU A 26 1.58 -5.06 4.87
C LEU A 26 0.68 -4.25 5.82
N ALA A 27 -0.64 -4.42 5.74
CA ALA A 27 -1.59 -3.69 6.56
C ALA A 27 -2.63 -4.63 7.17
N PRO A 28 -3.03 -4.43 8.44
CA PRO A 28 -4.05 -5.25 9.07
C PRO A 28 -5.43 -4.99 8.42
N PRO A 29 -6.37 -5.96 8.47
CA PRO A 29 -7.70 -5.81 7.86
C PRO A 29 -8.48 -4.59 8.36
N THR A 30 -8.33 -4.24 9.64
CA THR A 30 -8.98 -3.06 10.27
C THR A 30 -8.49 -1.73 9.71
N LYS A 31 -7.31 -1.72 9.09
CA LYS A 31 -6.67 -0.55 8.47
C LYS A 31 -6.57 -0.70 6.95
N THR A 32 -7.40 -1.57 6.37
CA THR A 32 -7.46 -1.84 4.93
C THR A 32 -8.85 -1.50 4.39
N TRP A 33 -8.91 -0.79 3.25
CA TRP A 33 -10.15 -0.37 2.59
C TRP A 33 -10.14 -0.75 1.12
N ARG A 34 -11.31 -1.13 0.60
CA ARG A 34 -11.52 -1.55 -0.79
C ARG A 34 -12.50 -0.61 -1.47
N PHE A 35 -12.19 -0.26 -2.71
CA PHE A 35 -13.02 0.61 -3.53
C PHE A 35 -13.14 -0.03 -4.91
N ARG A 36 -14.38 -0.25 -5.36
CA ARG A 36 -14.65 -0.79 -6.70
C ARG A 36 -15.55 0.17 -7.46
N GLY A 37 -15.12 0.60 -8.64
CA GLY A 37 -15.86 1.56 -9.47
C GLY A 37 -16.11 2.90 -8.77
N ARG A 38 -15.23 3.31 -7.85
CA ARG A 38 -15.32 4.59 -7.13
C ARG A 38 -14.34 5.59 -7.73
N PRO A 39 -14.69 6.90 -7.73
CA PRO A 39 -13.75 7.93 -8.15
C PRO A 39 -12.56 8.01 -7.17
N VAL A 40 -11.40 8.41 -7.69
CA VAL A 40 -10.14 8.56 -6.93
C VAL A 40 -10.33 9.50 -5.73
N SER A 41 -11.13 10.56 -5.86
CA SER A 41 -11.47 11.47 -4.76
C SER A 41 -12.02 10.73 -3.52
N GLY A 42 -12.86 9.71 -3.72
CA GLY A 42 -13.41 8.92 -2.62
C GLY A 42 -12.35 8.07 -1.90
N VAL A 43 -11.32 7.62 -2.63
CA VAL A 43 -10.16 6.91 -2.06
C VAL A 43 -9.34 7.88 -1.21
N ILE A 44 -9.03 9.06 -1.76
CA ILE A 44 -8.24 10.10 -1.08
C ILE A 44 -8.93 10.60 0.17
N ASP A 45 -10.25 10.81 0.13
CA ASP A 45 -11.03 11.21 1.29
C ASP A 45 -10.96 10.17 2.42
N ARG A 46 -10.93 8.87 2.08
CA ARG A 46 -10.72 7.83 3.09
C ARG A 46 -9.34 7.91 3.71
N VAL A 47 -8.30 8.14 2.91
CA VAL A 47 -6.91 8.27 3.36
C VAL A 47 -6.76 9.49 4.26
N ARG A 48 -7.30 10.65 3.85
CA ARG A 48 -7.34 11.87 4.68
C ARG A 48 -8.00 11.62 6.04
N ARG A 49 -9.17 10.98 6.05
CA ARG A 49 -9.86 10.60 7.30
C ARG A 49 -9.11 9.57 8.13
N ALA A 50 -8.23 8.76 7.53
CA ALA A 50 -7.37 7.82 8.26
C ALA A 50 -6.17 8.50 8.93
N GLY A 51 -6.00 9.81 8.74
CA GLY A 51 -4.94 10.62 9.32
C GLY A 51 -3.66 10.64 8.49
N ALA A 52 -2.68 11.43 8.92
CA ALA A 52 -1.36 11.44 8.31
C ALA A 52 -0.67 10.07 8.40
N GLY A 53 0.25 9.81 7.46
CA GLY A 53 1.09 8.63 7.46
C GLY A 53 1.34 8.04 6.08
N LEU A 54 1.96 6.87 6.08
CA LEU A 54 2.28 6.10 4.89
C LEU A 54 1.25 4.97 4.69
N TYR A 55 0.84 4.78 3.44
CA TYR A 55 -0.11 3.77 3.03
C TYR A 55 0.45 3.03 1.83
N VAL A 56 0.08 1.77 1.68
CA VAL A 56 0.25 1.03 0.42
C VAL A 56 -1.07 1.07 -0.35
N VAL A 57 -0.99 1.28 -1.66
CA VAL A 57 -2.14 1.19 -2.56
C VAL A 57 -1.88 0.12 -3.61
N GLY A 58 -2.81 -0.83 -3.71
CA GLY A 58 -2.89 -1.81 -4.78
C GLY A 58 -3.98 -1.42 -5.78
N LEU A 59 -3.65 -1.56 -7.06
CA LEU A 59 -4.47 -1.22 -8.22
C LEU A 59 -4.61 -2.45 -9.12
N ASP A 60 -5.49 -2.38 -10.13
CA ASP A 60 -5.67 -3.49 -11.09
C ASP A 60 -4.37 -3.94 -11.78
N TYR A 61 -3.47 -3.00 -12.05
CA TYR A 61 -2.27 -3.22 -12.86
C TYR A 61 -0.99 -2.71 -12.19
N HIS A 62 -1.08 -2.18 -10.96
CA HIS A 62 0.05 -1.48 -10.33
C HIS A 62 -0.01 -1.51 -8.80
N VAL A 63 1.11 -1.17 -8.17
CA VAL A 63 1.22 -0.99 -6.73
C VAL A 63 2.09 0.23 -6.45
N GLY A 64 1.76 0.98 -5.40
CA GLY A 64 2.53 2.13 -4.97
C GLY A 64 2.28 2.46 -3.52
N PHE A 65 2.79 3.61 -3.11
CA PHE A 65 2.52 4.18 -1.79
C PHE A 65 1.65 5.42 -1.92
N LEU A 66 0.75 5.60 -0.95
CA LEU A 66 0.14 6.91 -0.71
C LEU A 66 0.79 7.51 0.53
N TRP A 67 1.28 8.74 0.42
CA TRP A 67 1.80 9.48 1.56
C TRP A 67 0.87 10.65 1.88
N ASN A 68 0.23 10.61 3.05
CA ASN A 68 -0.58 11.69 3.56
C ASN A 68 0.26 12.54 4.53
N ASP A 69 0.63 13.74 4.11
CA ASP A 69 1.42 14.69 4.90
C ASP A 69 0.53 15.65 5.74
N SER A 70 -0.78 15.36 5.83
CA SER A 70 -1.85 16.18 6.42
C SER A 70 -2.38 17.31 5.53
N ALA A 71 -1.61 17.78 4.54
CA ALA A 71 -2.06 18.78 3.58
C ALA A 71 -2.58 18.13 2.31
N ARG A 72 -1.87 17.14 1.79
CA ARG A 72 -2.13 16.45 0.53
C ARG A 72 -1.84 14.95 0.67
N VAL A 73 -2.34 14.23 -0.32
CA VAL A 73 -2.06 12.81 -0.48
C VAL A 73 -1.24 12.66 -1.76
N TRP A 74 -0.04 12.14 -1.63
CA TRP A 74 0.90 11.93 -2.72
C TRP A 74 0.85 10.47 -3.16
N MET A 75 0.85 10.21 -4.45
CA MET A 75 1.06 8.88 -5.03
C MET A 75 2.53 8.73 -5.39
N CYS A 76 3.23 7.90 -4.62
CA CYS A 76 4.66 7.61 -4.78
C CYS A 76 4.85 6.21 -5.36
N HIS A 77 5.38 6.11 -6.57
CA HIS A 77 5.54 4.83 -7.26
C HIS A 77 6.68 4.84 -8.27
N SER A 78 7.09 3.65 -8.68
CA SER A 78 7.88 3.50 -9.90
C SER A 78 6.96 3.83 -11.08
N SER A 79 7.23 4.93 -11.78
CA SER A 79 6.51 5.26 -13.00
C SER A 79 6.89 4.26 -14.08
N TYR A 80 5.86 3.76 -14.76
CA TYR A 80 6.00 3.06 -16.05
C TYR A 80 5.39 3.91 -17.18
N LEU A 81 4.82 5.08 -16.84
CA LEU A 81 4.24 6.05 -17.76
C LEU A 81 5.25 7.18 -17.94
N GLY A 82 5.88 7.25 -19.12
CA GLY A 82 6.96 8.21 -19.40
C GLY A 82 8.34 7.64 -19.07
N GLU A 83 9.23 8.47 -18.50
CA GLU A 83 10.56 8.02 -18.09
C GLU A 83 10.44 7.07 -16.88
N ALA A 84 11.09 5.91 -16.93
CA ALA A 84 10.96 4.85 -15.93
C ALA A 84 11.71 5.18 -14.62
N ASN A 85 11.22 6.18 -13.88
CA ASN A 85 11.79 6.68 -12.63
C ASN A 85 10.81 6.60 -11.46
N VAL A 86 11.32 6.79 -10.24
CA VAL A 86 10.48 6.91 -9.04
C VAL A 86 9.97 8.35 -8.94
N VAL A 87 8.66 8.52 -8.87
CA VAL A 87 8.00 9.82 -8.75
C VAL A 87 7.03 9.83 -7.58
N CYS A 88 6.80 11.02 -7.02
CA CYS A 88 5.70 11.31 -6.11
C CYS A 88 4.90 12.46 -6.70
N GLU A 89 3.63 12.22 -7.03
CA GLU A 89 2.73 13.19 -7.66
C GLU A 89 1.42 13.30 -6.88
N ASP A 90 0.60 14.33 -7.17
CA ASP A 90 -0.68 14.50 -6.51
C ASP A 90 -1.59 13.29 -6.80
N ALA A 91 -1.98 12.55 -5.77
CA ALA A 91 -2.77 11.34 -5.93
C ALA A 91 -4.13 11.60 -6.58
N LEU A 92 -4.68 12.82 -6.48
CA LEU A 92 -5.99 13.15 -7.05
C LEU A 92 -5.94 13.20 -8.58
N THR A 93 -4.80 13.62 -9.14
CA THR A 93 -4.62 13.82 -10.58
C THR A 93 -3.66 12.83 -11.22
N SER A 94 -2.96 12.01 -10.42
CA SER A 94 -2.01 11.01 -10.91
C SER A 94 -2.66 10.03 -11.88
N PRO A 95 -2.12 9.86 -13.10
CA PRO A 95 -2.57 8.85 -14.05
C PRO A 95 -2.46 7.42 -13.48
N ALA A 96 -1.48 7.17 -12.61
CA ALA A 96 -1.30 5.88 -11.95
C ALA A 96 -2.47 5.53 -11.02
N MET A 97 -3.25 6.52 -10.56
CA MET A 97 -4.42 6.28 -9.71
C MET A 97 -5.69 5.89 -10.49
N VAL A 98 -5.65 5.91 -11.84
CA VAL A 98 -6.79 5.51 -12.68
C VAL A 98 -6.92 3.99 -12.69
N SER A 99 -7.81 3.45 -11.85
CA SER A 99 -8.09 2.01 -11.76
C SER A 99 -9.56 1.77 -11.44
N ARG A 100 -10.09 0.58 -11.78
CA ARG A 100 -11.45 0.17 -11.43
C ARG A 100 -11.52 -0.39 -10.01
N TYR A 101 -10.37 -0.76 -9.44
CA TYR A 101 -10.29 -1.35 -8.11
C TYR A 101 -9.07 -0.83 -7.35
N HIS A 102 -9.32 -0.25 -6.18
CA HIS A 102 -8.28 0.21 -5.25
C HIS A 102 -8.37 -0.57 -3.96
N VAL A 103 -7.22 -1.02 -3.46
CA VAL A 103 -7.07 -1.54 -2.11
C VAL A 103 -6.03 -0.69 -1.42
N VAL A 104 -6.39 -0.04 -0.31
CA VAL A 104 -5.49 0.83 0.43
C VAL A 104 -5.32 0.29 1.84
N GLY A 105 -4.09 0.17 2.29
CA GLY A 105 -3.74 -0.26 3.65
C GLY A 105 -2.84 0.76 4.33
N LYS A 106 -3.15 1.15 5.56
CA LYS A 106 -2.25 2.00 6.37
C LYS A 106 -1.08 1.16 6.86
N LEU A 107 0.14 1.64 6.63
CA LEU A 107 1.38 0.97 7.03
C LEU A 107 1.82 1.42 8.43
N LEU A 108 2.82 0.71 8.97
CA LEU A 108 3.45 1.02 10.26
C LEU A 108 2.49 0.94 11.44
N GLU A 109 1.44 0.11 11.31
CA GLU A 109 0.57 -0.27 12.42
C GLU A 109 1.28 -1.32 13.29
N ASP A 110 0.81 -1.48 14.53
CA ASP A 110 1.47 -2.23 15.61
C ASP A 110 2.13 -3.54 15.15
N GLY A 111 1.38 -4.46 14.52
CA GLY A 111 1.95 -5.74 14.10
C GLY A 111 3.11 -5.66 13.10
N MET A 112 3.16 -4.63 12.25
CA MET A 112 4.29 -4.40 11.35
C MET A 112 5.49 -3.80 12.10
N MET A 113 5.24 -2.93 13.07
CA MET A 113 6.27 -2.30 13.89
C MET A 113 6.88 -3.29 14.88
N ASP A 114 6.07 -4.11 15.53
CA ASP A 114 6.52 -5.17 16.44
C ASP A 114 7.41 -6.17 15.70
N ALA A 115 6.99 -6.62 14.51
CA ALA A 115 7.79 -7.51 13.70
C ALA A 115 9.13 -6.88 13.28
N TRP A 116 9.16 -5.57 13.05
CA TRP A 116 10.40 -4.85 12.73
C TRP A 116 11.33 -4.75 13.93
N LEU A 117 10.80 -4.34 15.09
CA LEU A 117 11.56 -4.19 16.34
C LEU A 117 12.11 -5.53 16.85
N GLU A 118 11.35 -6.61 16.65
CA GLU A 118 11.72 -7.97 17.06
C GLU A 118 12.49 -8.74 15.97
N GLU A 119 12.85 -8.08 14.86
CA GLU A 119 13.52 -8.67 13.70
C GLU A 119 12.81 -9.93 13.13
N ARG A 120 11.50 -10.02 13.27
CA ARG A 120 10.68 -11.10 12.71
C ARG A 120 10.41 -10.88 11.23
N VAL A 121 10.25 -12.00 10.51
CA VAL A 121 9.82 -11.97 9.11
C VAL A 121 8.32 -11.62 9.06
N LEU A 122 7.97 -10.61 8.26
CA LEU A 122 6.57 -10.27 8.01
C LEU A 122 5.91 -11.41 7.24
N PRO A 123 4.80 -11.99 7.77
CA PRO A 123 4.15 -13.12 7.14
C PRO A 123 3.47 -12.67 5.85
N VAL A 124 3.77 -13.36 4.74
CA VAL A 124 3.11 -13.10 3.47
C VAL A 124 1.66 -13.60 3.52
N PHE A 125 0.71 -12.79 3.08
CA PHE A 125 -0.67 -13.18 2.95
C PHE A 125 -0.80 -14.37 1.97
N ILE A 126 -1.44 -15.45 2.42
CA ILE A 126 -1.73 -16.63 1.58
C ILE A 126 -3.25 -16.78 1.49
N PRO A 127 -3.84 -16.70 0.28
CA PRO A 127 -5.27 -16.93 0.11
C PRO A 127 -5.70 -18.28 0.69
N GLY A 128 -6.81 -18.30 1.43
CA GLY A 128 -7.37 -19.52 2.03
C GLY A 128 -6.71 -19.96 3.34
N LYS A 129 -5.62 -19.34 3.78
CA LYS A 129 -5.03 -19.55 5.10
C LYS A 129 -5.49 -18.42 6.04
N LYS A 130 -6.03 -18.75 7.22
CA LYS A 130 -6.35 -17.72 8.22
C LYS A 130 -5.05 -17.02 8.65
N PRO A 131 -5.09 -15.70 8.93
CA PRO A 131 -3.97 -15.02 9.58
C PRO A 131 -3.64 -15.78 10.87
N THR A 132 -2.36 -16.07 11.08
CA THR A 132 -1.88 -16.55 12.39
C THR A 132 -1.89 -15.35 13.32
N ASP A 133 -2.60 -15.48 14.44
CA ASP A 133 -2.65 -14.50 15.53
C ASP A 133 -1.26 -14.22 16.11
#